data_AF-A0A7Y5NIX8-F1
#
_entry.id   AF-A0A7Y5NIX8-F1
#
_cell.length_a   1.000
_cell.length_b   1.000
_cell.length_c   1.000
_cell.angle_alpha   90.00
_cell.angle_beta   90.00
_cell.angle_gamma   90.00
#
_symmetry.space_group_name_H-M   'P 1'
#
loop_
_entity.id
_entity.type
_entity.pdbx_description
1 polymer ?
#
loop_
_entity_poly.entity_id
_entity_poly.type
_entity_poly.pdbx_seq_one_letter_code
_entity_poly.pdbx_strand_id
1 'polypeptide(L)'
;MDYVLIPGASGRAWYWHLVEPRLASRGHRAIAVELPADDDTKGLWDYAEAVLTAAGTARGGVVVAASLGAFTAALVVDALDATTVVLVNPMTPRP
;
A
#
# COMPACT_ATOMS: atom_id res chain seq x y z
N MET A 1 0.98 -15.48 2.04
CA MET A 1 0.74 -14.47 1.00
C MET A 1 1.15 -13.11 1.55
N ASP A 2 1.66 -12.26 0.68
CA ASP A 2 2.10 -10.91 1.03
C ASP A 2 0.94 -9.92 0.87
N TYR A 3 0.80 -9.02 1.84
CA TYR A 3 -0.17 -7.92 1.84
C TYR A 3 0.59 -6.61 1.94
N VAL A 4 0.57 -5.81 0.88
CA VAL A 4 1.15 -4.47 0.86
C VAL A 4 0.05 -3.48 1.25
N LEU A 5 0.19 -2.83 2.40
CA LEU A 5 -0.83 -2.00 3.01
C LEU A 5 -0.48 -0.51 2.84
N ILE A 6 -1.15 0.15 1.91
CA ILE A 6 -0.92 1.54 1.53
C ILE A 6 -1.89 2.44 2.32
N PRO A 7 -1.40 3.35 3.18
CA PRO A 7 -2.24 4.25 3.96
C PRO A 7 -2.89 5.33 3.08
N GLY A 8 -3.81 6.08 3.67
CA GLY A 8 -4.43 7.26 3.02
C GLY A 8 -3.56 8.50 3.07
N ALA A 9 -4.19 9.67 2.98
CA ALA A 9 -3.52 10.97 2.88
C ALA A 9 -2.56 11.33 4.04
N SER A 10 -2.69 10.70 5.21
CA SER A 10 -1.73 10.90 6.29
C SER A 10 -0.36 10.28 6.03
N GLY A 11 -0.27 9.32 5.09
CA GLY A 11 0.96 8.60 4.77
C GLY A 11 1.46 7.63 5.85
N ARG A 12 0.80 7.54 7.00
CA ARG A 12 1.33 6.82 8.16
C ARG A 12 1.07 5.32 8.10
N ALA A 13 2.12 4.51 8.21
CA ALA A 13 2.02 3.05 8.31
C ALA A 13 1.15 2.61 9.50
N TRP A 14 1.21 3.39 10.60
CA TRP A 14 0.42 3.17 11.81
C TRP A 14 -1.09 3.03 11.58
N TYR A 15 -1.63 3.57 10.48
CA TYR A 15 -3.03 3.36 10.11
C TYR A 15 -3.41 1.85 10.12
N TRP A 16 -2.45 0.96 9.83
CA TRP A 16 -2.64 -0.48 9.75
C TRP A 16 -2.31 -1.27 11.01
N HIS A 17 -1.95 -0.62 12.13
CA HIS A 17 -1.46 -1.29 13.34
C HIS A 17 -2.41 -2.36 13.93
N LEU A 18 -3.73 -2.26 13.68
CA LEU A 18 -4.72 -3.27 14.09
C LEU A 18 -4.91 -4.40 13.07
N VAL A 19 -4.59 -4.15 11.79
CA VAL A 19 -4.78 -5.09 10.69
C VAL A 19 -3.55 -5.99 10.53
N GLU A 20 -2.35 -5.42 10.60
CA GLU A 20 -1.09 -6.17 10.52
C GLU A 20 -1.03 -7.40 11.44
N PRO A 21 -1.29 -7.31 12.76
CA PRO A 21 -1.22 -8.48 13.64
C PRO A 21 -2.28 -9.53 13.32
N ARG A 22 -3.44 -9.12 12.75
CA ARG A 22 -4.51 -10.06 12.36
C ARG A 22 -4.20 -10.80 11.07
N LEU A 23 -3.44 -10.20 10.16
CA LEU A 23 -2.92 -10.86 8.97
C LEU A 23 -1.77 -11.81 9.36
N ALA A 24 -0.86 -11.33 10.22
CA ALA A 24 0.25 -12.14 10.74
C ALA A 24 -0.26 -13.38 11.48
N SER A 25 -1.30 -13.26 12.32
CA SER A 25 -1.90 -14.40 13.03
C SER A 25 -2.52 -15.45 12.11
N ARG A 26 -2.73 -15.13 10.83
CA ARG A 26 -3.23 -16.04 9.80
C ARG A 26 -2.11 -16.56 8.88
N GLY A 27 -0.85 -16.35 9.24
CA GLY A 27 0.31 -16.79 8.45
C GLY A 27 0.55 -15.94 7.20
N HIS A 28 0.07 -14.70 7.17
CA HIS A 28 0.34 -13.76 6.08
C HIS A 28 1.44 -12.78 6.47
N ARG A 29 2.23 -12.34 5.49
CA ARG A 29 3.20 -11.25 5.69
C ARG A 29 2.49 -9.94 5.38
N ALA A 30 2.36 -9.08 6.38
CA ALA A 30 1.82 -7.73 6.23
C ALA A 30 2.98 -6.73 6.12
N ILE A 31 2.92 -5.86 5.13
CA ILE A 31 3.91 -4.84 4.82
C ILE A 31 3.18 -3.51 4.87
N ALA A 32 3.11 -2.88 6.06
CA ALA A 32 2.57 -1.54 6.18
C ALA A 32 3.59 -0.53 5.65
N VAL A 33 3.13 0.31 4.72
CA VAL A 33 3.98 1.29 4.05
C VAL A 33 3.87 2.64 4.73
N GLU A 34 5.02 3.26 4.98
CA GLU A 34 5.11 4.68 5.33
C GLU A 34 5.35 5.47 4.02
N LEU A 35 4.53 6.47 3.77
CA LEU A 35 4.66 7.37 2.61
C LEU A 35 5.26 8.70 3.07
N PRO A 36 6.06 9.38 2.23
CA PRO A 36 6.62 10.70 2.52
C PRO A 36 5.55 11.79 2.35
N ALA A 37 4.43 11.66 3.06
CA ALA A 37 3.27 12.56 2.95
C ALA A 37 3.45 13.87 3.72
N ASP A 38 4.51 14.00 4.51
CA ASP A 38 4.92 15.22 5.21
C ASP A 38 5.90 16.09 4.40
N ASP A 39 6.34 15.63 3.23
CA ASP A 39 7.18 16.37 2.30
C ASP A 39 6.34 16.84 1.10
N ASP A 40 5.99 18.13 1.07
CA ASP A 40 5.19 18.75 0.01
C ASP A 40 5.88 18.75 -1.37
N THR A 41 7.16 18.38 -1.45
CA THR A 41 7.86 18.20 -2.73
C THR A 41 7.60 16.83 -3.36
N LYS A 42 6.95 15.91 -2.64
CA LYS A 42 6.72 14.52 -3.03
C LYS A 42 5.35 14.30 -3.62
N GLY A 43 5.31 13.54 -4.71
CA GLY A 43 4.10 13.21 -5.43
C GLY A 43 3.76 11.72 -5.43
N LEU A 44 2.76 11.35 -6.22
CA LEU A 44 2.29 9.97 -6.35
C LEU A 44 3.38 8.99 -6.83
N TRP A 45 4.32 9.45 -7.65
CA TRP A 45 5.44 8.63 -8.13
C TRP A 45 6.46 8.34 -7.03
N ASP A 46 6.77 9.31 -6.17
CA ASP A 46 7.60 9.08 -4.98
C ASP A 46 6.90 8.12 -4.01
N TYR A 47 5.57 8.21 -3.88
CA TYR A 47 4.80 7.29 -3.05
C TYR A 47 4.84 5.88 -3.62
N ALA A 48 4.78 5.73 -4.94
CA ALA A 48 4.92 4.44 -5.61
C ALA A 48 6.31 3.84 -5.35
N GLU A 49 7.38 4.63 -5.46
CA GLU A 49 8.73 4.20 -5.14
C GLU A 49 8.87 3.76 -3.66
N ALA A 50 8.27 4.50 -2.73
CA ALA A 50 8.26 4.12 -1.32
C ALA A 50 7.57 2.78 -1.09
N VAL A 51 6.44 2.52 -1.77
CA VAL A 51 5.75 1.23 -1.73
C VAL A 51 6.61 0.11 -2.29
N LEU A 52 7.21 0.30 -3.47
CA LEU A 52 8.05 -0.73 -4.10
C LEU A 52 9.30 -1.03 -3.26
N THR A 53 9.89 0.00 -2.65
CA THR A 53 11.03 -0.12 -1.73
C THR A 53 10.63 -0.92 -0.49
N ALA A 54 9.49 -0.60 0.13
CA ALA A 54 8.98 -1.32 1.30
C ALA A 54 8.62 -2.78 0.98
N ALA A 55 8.05 -3.04 -0.21
CA ALA A 55 7.72 -4.37 -0.67
C ALA A 55 8.96 -5.25 -0.93
N GLY A 56 10.09 -4.63 -1.31
CA GLY A 56 11.34 -5.33 -1.59
C GLY A 56 11.16 -6.41 -2.66
N THR A 57 11.39 -7.67 -2.29
CA THR A 57 11.25 -8.83 -3.20
C THR A 57 9.84 -9.46 -3.18
N ALA A 58 8.88 -8.90 -2.44
CA ALA A 58 7.50 -9.39 -2.42
C ALA A 58 6.86 -9.28 -3.82
N ARG A 59 6.36 -10.39 -4.37
CA ARG A 59 5.64 -10.46 -5.65
C ARG A 59 4.47 -11.44 -5.54
N GLY A 60 3.43 -11.27 -6.36
CA GLY A 60 2.30 -12.22 -6.38
C GLY A 60 1.39 -12.12 -5.16
N GLY A 61 1.09 -10.90 -4.69
CA GLY A 61 0.40 -10.63 -3.43
C GLY A 61 -0.92 -9.87 -3.55
N VAL A 62 -1.38 -9.34 -2.43
CA VAL A 62 -2.55 -8.45 -2.31
C VAL A 62 -2.08 -7.03 -2.04
N VAL A 63 -2.54 -6.07 -2.85
CA VAL A 63 -2.36 -4.64 -2.55
C VAL A 63 -3.63 -4.13 -1.88
N VAL A 64 -3.50 -3.59 -0.67
CA VAL A 64 -4.60 -2.98 0.09
C VAL A 64 -4.36 -1.48 0.16
N ALA A 65 -5.35 -0.68 -0.20
CA ALA A 65 -5.19 0.77 -0.26
C ALA A 65 -6.38 1.51 0.34
N ALA A 66 -6.09 2.46 1.24
CA ALA A 66 -7.11 3.27 1.91
C ALA A 66 -7.22 4.67 1.30
N SER A 67 -8.43 5.16 1.07
CA SER A 67 -8.68 6.56 0.68
C SER A 67 -7.79 7.02 -0.50
N LEU A 68 -7.01 8.10 -0.34
CA LEU A 68 -6.04 8.62 -1.31
C LEU A 68 -5.04 7.55 -1.80
N GLY A 69 -4.68 6.58 -0.95
CA GLY A 69 -3.70 5.55 -1.27
C GLY A 69 -4.08 4.69 -2.47
N ALA A 70 -5.35 4.69 -2.89
CA ALA A 70 -5.81 4.02 -4.09
C ALA A 70 -5.16 4.57 -5.37
N PHE A 71 -4.78 5.85 -5.41
CA PHE A 71 -4.00 6.41 -6.53
C PHE A 71 -2.60 5.79 -6.60
N THR A 72 -1.91 5.67 -5.46
CA THR A 72 -0.60 5.02 -5.38
C THR A 72 -0.70 3.53 -5.73
N ALA A 73 -1.75 2.85 -5.28
CA ALA A 73 -2.00 1.44 -5.60
C ALA A 73 -2.03 1.20 -7.12
N ALA A 74 -2.76 2.04 -7.86
CA ALA A 74 -2.85 1.92 -9.31
C ALA A 74 -1.48 2.03 -10.02
N LEU A 75 -0.51 2.71 -9.43
CA LEU A 75 0.84 2.88 -9.99
C LEU A 75 1.78 1.70 -9.72
N VAL A 76 1.45 0.81 -8.76
CA VAL A 76 2.36 -0.25 -8.30
C VAL A 76 1.85 -1.66 -8.53
N VAL A 77 0.57 -1.84 -8.83
CA VAL A 77 -0.06 -3.18 -8.94
C VAL A 77 0.62 -4.08 -9.96
N ASP A 78 0.96 -3.55 -11.13
CA ASP A 78 1.65 -4.30 -12.18
C ASP A 78 3.09 -4.63 -11.76
N ALA A 79 3.81 -3.67 -11.19
CA ALA A 79 5.19 -3.86 -10.74
C ALA A 79 5.33 -4.85 -9.57
N LEU A 80 4.26 -5.04 -8.80
CA LEU A 80 4.19 -6.01 -7.70
C LEU A 80 3.65 -7.38 -8.12
N ASP A 81 3.29 -7.57 -9.40
CA ASP A 81 2.54 -8.74 -9.88
C ASP A 81 1.32 -9.01 -8.99
N ALA A 82 0.59 -7.96 -8.61
CA ALA A 82 -0.52 -8.07 -7.66
C ALA A 82 -1.65 -8.92 -8.23
N THR A 83 -2.07 -9.93 -7.47
CA THR A 83 -3.16 -10.84 -7.88
C THR A 83 -4.53 -10.33 -7.43
N THR A 84 -4.56 -9.39 -6.48
CA THR A 84 -5.79 -8.80 -5.94
C THR A 84 -5.51 -7.39 -5.45
N VAL A 85 -6.46 -6.49 -5.70
CA VAL A 85 -6.47 -5.14 -5.15
C VAL A 85 -7.69 -4.99 -4.24
N VAL A 86 -7.46 -4.59 -2.99
CA VAL A 86 -8.50 -4.32 -2.01
C VAL A 86 -8.53 -2.82 -1.73
N LEU A 87 -9.67 -2.20 -2.02
CA LEU A 87 -9.85 -0.76 -1.85
C LEU A 87 -10.72 -0.48 -0.61
N VAL A 88 -10.17 0.28 0.34
CA VAL A 88 -10.84 0.61 1.62
C VAL A 88 -11.23 2.08 1.61
N ASN A 89 -12.52 2.36 1.44
CA ASN A 89 -13.06 3.72 1.27
C ASN A 89 -12.23 4.57 0.28
N PRO A 90 -11.99 4.08 -0.96
CA PRO A 90 -11.00 4.66 -1.86
C PRO A 90 -11.42 6.01 -2.46
N MET A 91 -10.44 6.86 -2.73
CA MET A 91 -10.54 7.81 -3.83
C MET A 91 -10.21 7.04 -5.12
N THR A 92 -11.21 6.78 -5.95
CA THR A 92 -11.04 5.83 -7.06
C THR A 92 -10.35 6.51 -8.24
N PRO A 93 -9.12 6.08 -8.63
CA PRO A 93 -8.49 6.56 -9.85
C PRO A 93 -9.37 6.24 -11.06
N ARG A 94 -9.34 7.11 -12.09
CA ARG A 94 -9.97 6.77 -13.36
C ARG A 94 -9.24 5.55 -13.96
N PRO A 95 -9.98 4.62 -14.60
CA PRO A 95 -9.38 3.50 -15.33
C PRO A 95 -8.38 3.96 -16.39
#